data_AF-A0A290XB11-F1
#
_entry.id   AF-A0A290XB11-F1
#
_cell.length_a   1.000
_cell.length_b   1.000
_cell.length_c   1.000
_cell.angle_alpha   90.00
_cell.angle_beta   90.00
_cell.angle_gamma   90.00
#
_symmetry.space_group_name_H-M   'P 1'
#
loop_
_entity.id
_entity.type
_entity.pdbx_description
1 polymer ?
#
loop_
_entity_poly.entity_id
_entity_poly.type
_entity_poly.pdbx_seq_one_letter_code
_entity_poly.pdbx_strand_id
1 'polypeptide(L)'
;MKRYPLQTLLQLRAHRTAAARQLVVERQRALQECIDACTRVQSELTGLEQDRRGHRAQLMDPPPSGVPWPAALAQREAHIDLLGERIFGAQQRLSKAQDAVRQAQASLQEARDAFFRAKGREDALEKRRDVWKHEQRGLQARQEEAVNEDLMQARYMARQQ
;
A
#
# COMPACT_ATOMS: atom_id res chain seq x y z
N MET A 1 20.75 -5.45 36.08
CA MET A 1 21.01 -5.60 34.63
C MET A 1 21.26 -4.24 33.99
N LYS A 2 22.33 -4.08 33.21
CA LYS A 2 22.63 -2.85 32.47
C LYS A 2 21.59 -2.65 31.35
N ARG A 3 21.23 -1.41 31.02
CA ARG A 3 20.35 -1.07 29.87
C ARG A 3 21.17 -1.08 28.57
N TYR A 4 20.55 -1.45 27.46
CA TYR A 4 21.21 -1.45 26.16
C TYR A 4 21.58 0.00 25.75
N PRO A 5 22.85 0.28 25.40
CA PRO A 5 23.29 1.65 25.10
C PRO A 5 22.55 2.35 23.96
N LEU A 6 22.06 1.60 22.96
CA LEU A 6 21.36 2.14 21.79
C LEU A 6 19.83 1.96 21.87
N GLN A 7 19.28 1.82 23.08
CA GLN A 7 17.83 1.61 23.28
C GLN A 7 16.99 2.74 22.68
N THR A 8 17.39 4.00 22.86
CA THR A 8 16.67 5.17 22.31
C THR A 8 16.67 5.17 20.77
N LEU A 9 17.80 4.77 20.16
CA LEU A 9 17.90 4.68 18.70
C LEU A 9 17.00 3.58 18.15
N LEU A 10 16.88 2.45 18.86
CA LEU A 10 15.99 1.35 18.50
C LEU A 10 14.53 1.79 18.55
N GLN A 11 14.11 2.50 19.60
CA GLN A 11 12.76 3.09 19.70
C GLN A 11 12.46 4.06 18.57
N LEU A 12 13.41 4.96 18.24
CA LEU A 12 13.26 5.89 17.12
C LEU A 12 13.10 5.17 15.77
N ARG A 13 13.85 4.08 15.54
CA ARG A 13 13.72 3.29 14.31
C ARG A 13 12.41 2.52 14.25
N ALA A 14 11.96 1.93 15.36
CA ALA A 14 10.65 1.28 15.44
C ALA A 14 9.52 2.26 15.10
N HIS A 15 9.58 3.50 15.62
CA HIS A 15 8.63 4.55 15.27
C HIS A 15 8.65 4.89 13.77
N ARG A 16 9.83 5.03 13.17
CA ARG A 16 9.97 5.29 11.72
C ARG A 16 9.44 4.13 10.87
N THR A 17 9.68 2.90 11.27
CA THR A 17 9.10 1.72 10.61
C THR A 17 7.57 1.72 10.71
N ALA A 18 7.02 2.04 11.88
CA ALA A 18 5.58 2.15 12.08
C ALA A 18 4.94 3.24 11.21
N ALA A 19 5.58 4.42 11.14
CA ALA A 19 5.14 5.50 10.24
C ALA A 19 5.21 5.10 8.76
N ALA A 20 6.29 4.43 8.33
CA ALA A 20 6.40 3.91 6.97
C ALA A 20 5.33 2.86 6.65
N ARG A 21 4.95 2.02 7.62
CA ARG A 21 3.84 1.06 7.48
C ARG A 21 2.50 1.77 7.29
N GLN A 22 2.23 2.82 8.06
CA GLN A 22 1.02 3.63 7.90
C GLN A 22 0.94 4.23 6.50
N LEU A 23 2.06 4.80 6.01
CA LEU A 23 2.13 5.34 4.65
C LEU A 23 1.83 4.29 3.59
N VAL A 24 2.33 3.05 3.73
CA VAL A 24 1.99 1.96 2.79
C VAL A 24 0.49 1.71 2.76
N VAL A 25 -0.17 1.66 3.92
CA VAL A 25 -1.62 1.46 4.01
C VAL A 25 -2.39 2.62 3.36
N GLU A 26 -1.96 3.86 3.58
CA GLU A 26 -2.54 5.03 2.94
C GLU A 26 -2.41 4.97 1.40
N ARG A 27 -1.23 4.59 0.88
CA ARG A 27 -1.03 4.42 -0.56
C ARG A 27 -1.82 3.26 -1.15
N GLN A 28 -2.03 2.18 -0.41
CA GLN A 28 -2.92 1.09 -0.82
C GLN A 28 -4.36 1.57 -0.97
N ARG A 29 -4.86 2.36 0.00
CA ARG A 29 -6.21 2.95 -0.08
C ARG A 29 -6.34 3.88 -1.28
N ALA A 30 -5.38 4.78 -1.48
CA ALA A 30 -5.37 5.68 -2.63
C ALA A 30 -5.35 4.93 -3.97
N LEU A 31 -4.59 3.83 -4.07
CA LEU A 31 -4.60 2.97 -5.26
C LEU A 31 -5.98 2.35 -5.48
N GLN A 32 -6.62 1.84 -4.42
CA GLN A 32 -7.96 1.26 -4.53
C GLN A 32 -8.98 2.29 -5.01
N GLU A 33 -8.97 3.50 -4.46
CA GLU A 33 -9.84 4.60 -4.91
C GLU A 33 -9.63 4.93 -6.40
N CYS A 34 -8.38 4.90 -6.87
CA CYS A 34 -8.06 5.10 -8.29
C CYS A 34 -8.59 3.97 -9.16
N ILE A 35 -8.47 2.72 -8.71
CA ILE A 35 -9.01 1.54 -9.40
C ILE A 35 -10.53 1.65 -9.50
N ASP A 36 -11.19 1.95 -8.39
CA ASP A 36 -12.66 2.09 -8.34
C ASP A 36 -13.13 3.24 -9.25
N ALA A 37 -12.41 4.36 -9.29
CA ALA A 37 -12.67 5.44 -10.24
C ALA A 37 -12.52 4.98 -11.69
N CYS A 38 -11.47 4.24 -12.02
CA CYS A 38 -11.25 3.67 -13.35
C CYS A 38 -12.38 2.71 -13.74
N THR A 39 -12.77 1.80 -12.84
CA THR A 39 -13.87 0.85 -13.07
C THR A 39 -15.20 1.56 -13.29
N ARG A 40 -15.50 2.62 -12.53
CA ARG A 40 -16.73 3.42 -12.74
C ARG A 40 -16.78 4.03 -14.14
N VAL A 41 -15.69 4.66 -14.59
CA VAL A 41 -15.63 5.26 -15.94
C VAL A 41 -15.71 4.18 -17.00
N GLN A 42 -15.10 3.01 -16.78
CA GLN A 42 -15.21 1.89 -17.71
C GLN A 42 -16.64 1.37 -17.83
N SER A 43 -17.36 1.21 -16.71
CA SER A 43 -18.77 0.81 -16.74
C SER A 43 -19.66 1.84 -17.44
N GLU A 44 -19.39 3.14 -17.24
CA GLU A 44 -20.09 4.22 -17.92
C GLU A 44 -19.86 4.13 -19.44
N LEU A 45 -18.61 3.95 -19.87
CA LEU A 45 -18.25 3.81 -21.27
C LEU A 45 -18.96 2.60 -21.90
N THR A 46 -18.97 1.44 -21.24
CA THR A 46 -19.68 0.26 -21.71
C THR A 46 -21.18 0.51 -21.84
N GLY A 47 -21.79 1.20 -20.88
CA GLY A 47 -23.20 1.61 -20.95
C GLY A 47 -23.49 2.49 -22.17
N LEU A 48 -22.68 3.54 -22.38
CA LEU A 48 -22.84 4.44 -23.53
C LEU A 48 -22.67 3.72 -24.88
N GLU A 49 -21.72 2.78 -24.96
CA GLU A 49 -21.54 1.96 -26.16
C GLU A 49 -22.72 1.02 -26.41
N GLN A 50 -23.27 0.42 -25.36
CA GLN A 50 -24.46 -0.42 -25.43
C GLN A 50 -25.66 0.39 -25.92
N ASP A 51 -25.90 1.57 -25.33
CA ASP A 51 -26.98 2.48 -25.70
C ASP A 51 -26.85 2.90 -27.17
N ARG A 52 -25.65 3.29 -27.60
CA ARG A 52 -25.40 3.68 -29.00
C ARG A 52 -25.66 2.53 -29.97
N ARG A 53 -25.28 1.30 -29.62
CA ARG A 53 -25.60 0.10 -30.43
C ARG A 53 -27.09 -0.16 -30.47
N GLY A 54 -27.79 -0.03 -29.34
CA GLY A 54 -29.25 -0.17 -29.24
C GLY A 54 -29.98 0.82 -30.14
N HIS A 55 -29.64 2.11 -30.05
CA HIS A 55 -30.23 3.15 -30.90
C HIS A 55 -29.94 2.95 -32.39
N ARG A 56 -28.74 2.45 -32.74
CA ARG A 56 -28.42 2.10 -34.14
C ARG A 56 -29.25 0.92 -34.65
N ALA A 57 -29.48 -0.09 -33.82
CA ALA A 57 -30.32 -1.24 -34.20
C ALA A 57 -31.77 -0.82 -34.47
N GLN A 58 -32.26 0.19 -33.73
CA GLN A 58 -33.63 0.72 -33.82
C GLN A 58 -33.78 1.85 -34.84
N LEU A 59 -32.74 2.17 -35.62
CA LEU A 59 -32.75 3.33 -36.52
C LEU A 59 -33.91 3.26 -37.53
N MET A 60 -34.20 2.04 -38.01
CA MET A 60 -35.25 1.75 -38.99
C MET A 60 -36.60 1.40 -38.39
N ASP A 61 -36.75 1.45 -37.06
CA ASP A 61 -38.01 1.13 -36.41
C ASP A 61 -39.09 2.16 -36.76
N PRO A 62 -40.35 1.77 -36.95
CA PRO A 62 -41.41 2.70 -37.33
C PRO A 62 -41.54 3.82 -36.28
N PRO A 63 -41.73 5.08 -36.71
CA PRO A 63 -41.93 6.18 -35.79
C PRO A 63 -43.29 6.08 -35.08
N PRO A 64 -43.46 6.75 -33.92
CA PRO A 64 -44.76 6.85 -33.25
C PRO A 64 -45.83 7.46 -34.16
N SER A 65 -47.10 7.13 -33.92
CA SER A 65 -48.21 7.68 -34.68
C SER A 65 -48.21 9.21 -34.63
N GLY A 66 -48.39 9.84 -35.79
CA GLY A 66 -48.38 11.30 -35.92
C GLY A 66 -46.99 11.94 -36.08
N VAL A 67 -45.89 11.17 -35.97
CA VAL A 67 -44.54 11.69 -36.21
C VAL A 67 -44.09 11.39 -37.66
N PRO A 68 -43.72 12.40 -38.46
CA PRO A 68 -43.17 12.17 -39.79
C PRO A 68 -41.85 11.42 -39.74
N TRP A 69 -41.67 10.47 -40.65
CA TRP A 69 -40.46 9.65 -40.77
C TRP A 69 -39.15 10.46 -40.80
N PRO A 70 -39.02 11.51 -41.63
CA PRO A 70 -37.79 12.29 -41.70
C PRO A 70 -37.41 12.97 -40.38
N ALA A 71 -38.41 13.45 -39.62
CA ALA A 71 -38.19 14.09 -38.33
C ALA A 71 -37.73 13.07 -37.27
N ALA A 72 -38.33 11.89 -37.23
CA ALA A 72 -37.93 10.82 -36.32
C ALA A 72 -36.51 10.32 -36.60
N LEU A 73 -36.14 10.16 -37.88
CA LEU A 73 -34.80 9.76 -38.27
C LEU A 73 -33.75 10.79 -37.85
N ALA A 74 -33.97 12.07 -38.17
CA ALA A 74 -33.04 13.15 -37.81
C ALA A 74 -32.83 13.25 -36.30
N GLN A 75 -33.89 13.05 -35.50
CA GLN A 75 -33.78 13.02 -34.04
C GLN A 75 -32.93 11.84 -33.54
N ARG A 76 -33.12 10.64 -34.11
CA ARG A 76 -32.36 9.44 -33.74
C ARG A 76 -30.89 9.57 -34.12
N GLU A 77 -30.60 10.10 -35.30
CA GLU A 77 -29.23 10.38 -35.76
C GLU A 77 -28.53 11.37 -34.83
N ALA A 78 -29.17 12.51 -34.52
CA ALA A 78 -28.64 13.49 -33.58
C ALA A 78 -28.36 12.88 -32.18
N HIS A 79 -29.22 11.96 -31.72
CA HIS A 79 -28.99 11.27 -30.46
C HIS A 79 -27.79 10.30 -30.52
N ILE A 80 -27.64 9.56 -31.62
CA ILE A 80 -26.49 8.67 -31.86
C ILE A 80 -25.17 9.46 -31.91
N ASP A 81 -25.20 10.66 -32.48
CA ASP A 81 -24.04 11.55 -32.55
C ASP A 81 -23.68 12.09 -31.16
N LEU A 82 -24.66 12.55 -30.38
CA LEU A 82 -24.46 12.96 -28.99
C LEU A 82 -23.87 11.82 -28.13
N LEU A 83 -24.34 10.58 -28.31
CA LEU A 83 -23.75 9.41 -27.65
C LEU A 83 -22.30 9.20 -28.10
N GLY A 84 -21.98 9.44 -29.37
CA GLY A 84 -20.62 9.43 -29.89
C GLY A 84 -19.69 10.43 -29.18
N GLU A 85 -20.14 11.67 -28.98
CA GLU A 85 -19.39 12.71 -28.26
C GLU A 85 -19.16 12.31 -26.79
N ARG A 86 -20.20 11.77 -26.13
CA ARG A 86 -20.11 11.30 -24.74
C ARG A 86 -19.13 10.14 -24.59
N ILE A 87 -19.15 9.19 -25.52
CA ILE A 87 -18.20 8.06 -25.57
C ILE A 87 -16.77 8.59 -25.68
N PHE A 88 -16.52 9.55 -26.58
CA PHE A 88 -15.20 10.15 -26.72
C PHE A 88 -14.73 10.85 -25.44
N GLY A 89 -15.62 11.63 -24.79
CA GLY A 89 -15.32 12.24 -23.50
C GLY A 89 -15.06 11.22 -22.38
N ALA A 90 -15.80 10.11 -22.35
CA ALA A 90 -15.59 9.01 -21.41
C ALA A 90 -14.25 8.28 -21.65
N GLN A 91 -13.85 8.08 -22.91
CA GLN A 91 -12.54 7.51 -23.26
C GLN A 91 -11.39 8.38 -22.78
N GLN A 92 -11.48 9.71 -22.93
CA GLN A 92 -10.48 10.63 -22.40
C GLN A 92 -10.39 10.56 -20.87
N ARG A 93 -11.54 10.51 -20.18
CA ARG A 93 -11.57 10.32 -18.72
C ARG A 93 -10.99 8.97 -18.31
N LEU A 94 -11.26 7.91 -19.07
CA LEU A 94 -10.72 6.57 -18.81
C LEU A 94 -9.19 6.57 -18.91
N SER A 95 -8.62 7.18 -19.95
CA SER A 95 -7.17 7.33 -20.09
C SER A 95 -6.56 8.03 -18.87
N LYS A 96 -7.15 9.16 -18.44
CA LYS A 96 -6.68 9.89 -17.27
C LYS A 96 -6.78 9.06 -15.98
N ALA A 97 -7.86 8.29 -15.81
CA ALA A 97 -8.02 7.40 -14.66
C ALA A 97 -6.98 6.28 -14.67
N GLN A 98 -6.68 5.70 -15.83
CA GLN A 98 -5.62 4.69 -15.99
C GLN A 98 -4.23 5.26 -15.66
N ASP A 99 -3.95 6.50 -16.08
CA ASP A 99 -2.73 7.22 -15.69
C ASP A 99 -2.63 7.40 -14.17
N ALA A 100 -3.72 7.81 -13.52
CA ALA A 100 -3.77 7.95 -12.07
C ALA A 100 -3.51 6.61 -11.35
N VAL A 101 -4.06 5.50 -11.85
CA VAL A 101 -3.76 4.15 -11.33
C VAL A 101 -2.27 3.84 -11.45
N ARG A 102 -1.64 4.09 -12.61
CA ARG A 102 -0.20 3.86 -12.80
C ARG A 102 0.65 4.69 -11.83
N GLN A 103 0.30 5.95 -11.63
CA GLN A 103 0.99 6.82 -10.67
C GLN A 103 0.81 6.35 -9.22
N ALA A 104 -0.40 5.93 -8.85
CA ALA A 104 -0.68 5.39 -7.51
C ALA A 104 0.06 4.07 -7.25
N GLN A 105 0.19 3.20 -8.28
CA GLN A 105 1.00 1.98 -8.20
C GLN A 105 2.49 2.29 -7.97
N ALA A 106 3.05 3.25 -8.71
CA ALA A 106 4.43 3.68 -8.52
C ALA A 106 4.64 4.23 -7.10
N SER A 107 3.75 5.10 -6.63
CA SER A 107 3.80 5.66 -5.26
C SER A 107 3.69 4.59 -4.17
N LEU A 108 2.84 3.57 -4.37
CA LEU A 108 2.76 2.43 -3.46
C LEU A 108 4.07 1.63 -3.44
N GLN A 109 4.68 1.40 -4.59
CA GLN A 109 5.96 0.69 -4.67
C GLN A 109 7.06 1.45 -3.93
N GLU A 110 7.17 2.76 -4.12
CA GLU A 110 8.12 3.61 -3.40
C GLU A 110 7.91 3.55 -1.88
N ALA A 111 6.66 3.58 -1.42
CA ALA A 111 6.33 3.47 0.00
C ALA A 111 6.72 2.10 0.57
N ARG A 112 6.50 1.01 -0.18
CA ARG A 112 6.91 -0.34 0.22
C ARG A 112 8.42 -0.45 0.32
N ASP A 113 9.15 0.07 -0.65
CA ASP A 113 10.61 0.05 -0.63
C ASP A 113 11.16 0.88 0.54
N ALA A 114 10.56 2.03 0.83
CA ALA A 114 10.90 2.84 2.00
C ALA A 114 10.65 2.10 3.32
N PHE A 115 9.52 1.39 3.42
CA PHE A 115 9.20 0.54 4.56
C PHE A 115 10.23 -0.58 4.74
N PHE A 116 10.57 -1.33 3.69
CA PHE A 116 11.56 -2.40 3.79
C PHE A 116 12.95 -1.88 4.14
N ARG A 117 13.36 -0.72 3.60
CA ARG A 117 14.61 -0.05 4.01
C ARG A 117 14.58 0.36 5.49
N ALA A 118 13.47 0.87 5.99
CA ALA A 118 13.31 1.23 7.40
C ALA A 118 13.37 -0.01 8.31
N LYS A 119 12.62 -1.07 7.94
CA LYS A 119 12.56 -2.32 8.70
C LYS A 119 13.92 -3.02 8.74
N GLY A 120 14.62 -3.11 7.61
CA GLY A 120 15.97 -3.70 7.58
C GLY A 120 16.97 -2.97 8.49
N ARG A 121 16.85 -1.64 8.61
CA ARG A 121 17.66 -0.83 9.54
C ARG A 121 17.28 -1.04 11.00
N GLU A 122 16.01 -1.27 11.30
CA GLU A 122 15.53 -1.62 12.64
C GLU A 122 16.03 -3.01 13.05
N ASP A 123 15.81 -4.02 12.21
CA ASP A 123 16.19 -5.41 12.46
C ASP A 123 17.72 -5.55 12.66
N ALA A 124 18.52 -4.77 11.92
CA ALA A 124 19.97 -4.72 12.13
C ALA A 124 20.36 -4.22 13.53
N LEU A 125 19.62 -3.28 14.11
CA LEU A 125 19.85 -2.85 15.50
C LEU A 125 19.33 -3.86 16.51
N GLU A 126 18.20 -4.50 16.23
CA GLU A 126 17.67 -5.55 17.11
C GLU A 126 18.65 -6.73 17.23
N LYS A 127 19.22 -7.18 16.11
CA LYS A 127 20.28 -8.20 16.10
C LYS A 127 21.48 -7.79 16.98
N ARG A 128 21.94 -6.53 16.88
CA ARG A 128 23.03 -6.02 17.71
C ARG A 128 22.67 -5.95 19.20
N ARG A 129 21.44 -5.56 19.52
CA ARG A 129 20.93 -5.59 20.91
C ARG A 129 20.98 -7.02 21.47
N ASP A 130 20.56 -7.99 20.67
CA ASP A 130 20.46 -9.36 21.13
C ASP A 130 21.86 -9.99 21.33
N VAL A 131 22.83 -9.72 20.45
CA VAL A 131 24.24 -10.09 20.66
C VAL A 131 24.78 -9.46 21.96
N TRP A 132 24.59 -8.15 22.14
CA TRP A 132 25.03 -7.45 23.36
C TRP A 132 24.43 -8.05 24.63
N LYS A 133 23.14 -8.44 24.62
CA LYS A 133 22.50 -9.11 25.76
C LYS A 133 23.16 -10.45 26.08
N HIS A 134 23.53 -11.24 25.06
CA HIS A 134 24.22 -12.51 25.26
C HIS A 134 25.62 -12.29 25.86
N GLU A 135 26.37 -11.30 25.35
CA GLU A 135 27.68 -10.93 25.89
C GLU A 135 27.59 -10.49 27.36
N GLN A 136 26.62 -9.64 27.71
CA GLN A 136 26.42 -9.20 29.09
C GLN A 136 26.10 -10.36 30.04
N ARG A 137 25.27 -11.31 29.60
CA ARG A 137 24.98 -12.52 30.39
C ARG A 137 26.23 -13.39 30.57
N GLY A 138 27.02 -13.56 29.51
CA GLY A 138 28.27 -14.32 29.58
C GLY A 138 29.29 -13.69 30.53
N LEU A 139 29.43 -12.36 30.51
CA LEU A 139 30.29 -11.64 31.45
C LEU A 139 29.81 -11.78 32.90
N GLN A 140 28.50 -11.70 33.11
CA GLN A 140 27.93 -11.89 34.44
C GLN A 140 28.16 -13.31 34.97
N ALA A 141 27.94 -14.34 34.14
CA ALA A 141 28.20 -15.73 34.52
C ALA A 141 29.67 -15.96 34.91
N ARG A 142 30.62 -15.44 34.13
CA ARG A 142 32.05 -15.53 34.47
C ARG A 142 32.42 -14.80 35.77
N GLN A 143 31.77 -13.66 36.05
CA GLN A 143 31.97 -12.94 37.31
C GLN A 143 31.42 -13.74 38.50
N GLU A 144 30.25 -14.36 38.34
CA GLU A 144 29.65 -15.24 39.36
C GLU A 144 30.53 -16.48 39.61
N GLU A 145 31.09 -17.08 38.56
CA GLU A 145 32.05 -18.19 38.66
C GLU A 145 33.31 -17.79 39.44
N ALA A 146 33.95 -16.67 39.08
CA ALA A 146 35.16 -16.19 39.75
C ALA A 146 34.92 -15.89 41.24
N VAL A 147 33.81 -15.22 41.57
CA VAL A 147 33.45 -14.95 42.98
C VAL A 147 33.22 -16.26 43.76
N ASN A 148 32.61 -17.26 43.13
CA ASN A 148 32.38 -18.55 43.77
C ASN A 148 33.70 -19.32 43.99
N GLU A 149 34.62 -19.28 43.03
CA GLU A 149 35.97 -19.84 43.18
C GLU A 149 36.73 -19.19 44.35
N ASP A 150 36.73 -17.85 44.43
CA ASP A 150 37.34 -17.09 45.52
C ASP A 150 36.74 -17.48 46.89
N LEU A 151 35.42 -17.60 46.97
CA LEU A 151 34.73 -18.02 48.20
C LEU A 151 35.09 -19.45 48.61
N MET A 152 35.21 -20.37 47.65
CA MET A 152 35.59 -21.76 47.92
C MET A 152 37.05 -21.85 48.39
N GLN A 153 37.96 -21.08 47.78
CA GLN A 153 39.35 -20.99 48.22
C GLN A 153 39.46 -20.39 49.63
N ALA A 154 38.73 -19.30 49.92
CA ALA A 154 38.71 -18.68 51.25
C ALA A 154 38.20 -19.67 52.32
N ARG A 155 37.14 -20.44 52.02
CA ARG A 155 36.62 -21.49 52.92
C ARG A 155 37.61 -22.63 53.13
N TYR A 156 38.35 -23.01 52.09
CA TYR A 156 39.39 -24.03 52.19
C TYR A 156 40.54 -23.58 53.09
N MET A 157 41.06 -22.36 52.88
CA MET A 157 42.13 -21.79 53.70
C MET A 157 41.70 -21.65 55.17
N ALA A 158 40.46 -21.23 55.44
CA ALA A 158 39.93 -21.10 56.79
C ALA A 158 39.74 -22.45 57.54
N ARG A 159 39.72 -23.59 56.83
CA ARG A 159 39.67 -24.94 57.45
C ARG A 159 41.05 -25.52 57.74
N GLN A 160 42.11 -24.95 57.17
CA GLN A 160 43.49 -25.42 57.34
C GLN A 160 44.26 -24.69 58.44
N GLN A 161 43.66 -23.65 59.03
CA GLN A 161 44.11 -22.97 60.23
C GLN A 161 43.45 -23.61 61.47
#